data_AF-A0A924I9D5-F1
#
_entry.id   AF-A0A924I9D5-F1
#
_cell.length_a   1.000
_cell.length_b   1.000
_cell.length_c   1.000
_cell.angle_alpha   90.00
_cell.angle_beta   90.00
_cell.angle_gamma   90.00
#
_symmetry.space_group_name_H-M   'P 1'
#
loop_
_entity.id
_entity.type
_entity.pdbx_description
1 polymer ?
#
loop_
_entity_poly.entity_id
_entity_poly.type
_entity_poly.pdbx_seq_one_letter_code
_entity_poly.pdbx_strand_id
1 'polypeptide(L)'
;MNQIELEKLIKIAFAGVTLGGGISLEQSKVQDNGGKDESGRELGENEWLTLPLREVTDDWTAISEETLCDVWSFAHLVEEGFRYYLPAFMVHTLEDGWNSETLSSLLLNLYPKKDQTWEYSMLRYSLLDHLQRSAVAQFLLFLPGFINLDSEDHTLVERALRNYWSDYL
;
A
#
# COMPACT_ATOMS: atom_id res chain seq x y z
N MET A 1 -16.82 -3.61 14.75
CA MET A 1 -15.36 -3.64 14.89
C MET A 1 -14.88 -2.24 15.21
N ASN A 2 -14.06 -2.05 16.23
CA ASN A 2 -13.42 -0.78 16.56
C ASN A 2 -11.99 -0.71 15.99
N GLN A 3 -11.32 0.45 16.13
CA GLN A 3 -9.97 0.70 15.63
C GLN A 3 -8.95 -0.35 16.12
N ILE A 4 -8.94 -0.65 17.43
CA ILE A 4 -7.99 -1.62 18.04
C ILE A 4 -8.21 -3.03 17.47
N GLU A 5 -9.47 -3.43 17.29
CA GLU A 5 -9.81 -4.73 16.70
C GLU A 5 -9.36 -4.82 15.24
N LEU A 6 -9.54 -3.75 14.46
CA LEU A 6 -9.09 -3.68 13.07
C LEU A 6 -7.57 -3.71 12.95
N GLU A 7 -6.86 -2.91 13.74
CA GLU A 7 -5.40 -2.89 13.75
C GLU A 7 -4.83 -4.28 14.11
N LYS A 8 -5.44 -4.94 15.11
CA LYS A 8 -5.09 -6.30 15.48
C LYS A 8 -5.35 -7.30 14.34
N LEU A 9 -6.47 -7.16 13.63
CA LEU A 9 -6.78 -7.99 12.46
C LEU A 9 -5.71 -7.82 11.37
N ILE A 10 -5.34 -6.58 11.05
CA ILE A 10 -4.30 -6.28 10.07
C ILE A 10 -2.96 -6.91 10.50
N LYS A 11 -2.56 -6.71 11.77
CA LYS A 11 -1.32 -7.29 12.31
C LYS A 11 -1.28 -8.81 12.24
N ILE A 12 -2.41 -9.48 12.51
CA ILE A 12 -2.51 -10.95 12.39
C ILE A 12 -2.46 -11.39 10.93
N ALA A 13 -3.20 -10.72 10.05
CA ALA A 13 -3.31 -11.09 8.64
C ALA A 13 -1.98 -10.97 7.88
N PHE A 14 -1.15 -10.00 8.26
CA PHE A 14 0.13 -9.73 7.63
C PHE A 14 1.33 -10.17 8.49
N ALA A 15 1.11 -10.98 9.53
CA ALA A 15 2.19 -11.46 10.39
C ALA A 15 3.26 -12.22 9.59
N GLY A 16 4.52 -11.83 9.73
CA GLY A 16 5.66 -12.48 9.07
C GLY A 16 5.80 -12.16 7.58
N VAL A 17 5.04 -11.21 7.03
CA VAL A 17 5.25 -10.71 5.68
C VAL A 17 6.57 -9.91 5.63
N THR A 18 7.46 -10.31 4.73
CA THR A 18 8.72 -9.61 4.42
C THR A 18 8.66 -9.06 3.00
N LEU A 19 9.52 -8.09 2.68
CA LEU A 19 9.64 -7.55 1.32
C LEU A 19 10.10 -8.62 0.32
N GLY A 20 11.01 -9.52 0.74
CA GLY A 20 11.49 -10.60 -0.12
C GLY A 20 12.25 -10.07 -1.33
N GLY A 21 11.83 -10.48 -2.54
CA GLY A 21 12.32 -9.96 -3.82
C GLY A 21 11.50 -8.79 -4.36
N GLY A 22 10.59 -8.23 -3.56
CA GLY A 22 9.77 -7.08 -3.91
C GLY A 22 10.59 -5.80 -4.10
N ILE A 23 10.03 -4.89 -4.89
CA ILE A 23 10.60 -3.56 -5.13
C ILE A 23 10.56 -2.76 -3.82
N SER A 24 11.72 -2.26 -3.42
CA SER A 24 11.86 -1.37 -2.27
C SER A 24 11.35 0.05 -2.56
N LEU A 25 11.14 0.85 -1.52
CA LEU A 25 10.75 2.25 -1.68
C LEU A 25 11.83 3.04 -2.42
N GLU A 26 13.11 2.85 -2.09
CA GLU A 26 14.23 3.49 -2.79
C GLU A 26 14.28 3.09 -4.28
N GLN A 27 14.02 1.82 -4.60
CA GLN A 27 13.94 1.36 -5.99
C GLN A 27 12.74 1.97 -6.72
N SER A 28 11.60 2.09 -6.05
CA SER A 28 10.40 2.69 -6.61
C SER A 28 10.55 4.18 -6.90
N LYS A 29 11.33 4.92 -6.09
CA LYS A 29 11.66 6.34 -6.33
C LYS A 29 12.45 6.53 -7.62
N VAL A 30 13.46 5.67 -7.84
CA VAL A 30 14.24 5.68 -9.08
C VAL A 30 13.37 5.36 -10.29
N GLN A 31 12.46 4.39 -10.16
CA GLN A 31 11.53 4.03 -11.23
C GLN A 31 10.58 5.19 -11.57
N ASP A 32 10.08 5.90 -10.57
CA ASP A 32 9.26 7.10 -10.75
C ASP A 32 10.02 8.23 -11.44
N ASN A 33 11.31 8.38 -11.12
CA ASN A 33 12.22 9.33 -11.77
C ASN A 33 12.74 8.85 -13.15
N GLY A 34 12.06 7.88 -13.78
CA GLY A 34 12.41 7.38 -15.11
C GLY A 34 13.74 6.63 -15.17
N GLY A 35 14.10 5.92 -14.10
CA GLY A 35 15.34 5.15 -14.01
C GLY A 35 16.57 5.97 -13.59
N LYS A 36 16.36 7.16 -13.00
CA LYS A 36 17.44 8.08 -12.60
C LYS A 36 17.55 8.20 -11.10
N ASP A 37 18.78 8.30 -10.60
CA ASP A 37 19.04 8.63 -9.20
C ASP A 37 18.69 10.11 -8.89
N GLU A 38 18.84 10.50 -7.63
CA GLU A 38 18.55 11.86 -7.14
C GLU A 38 19.39 12.95 -7.85
N SER A 39 20.53 12.59 -8.45
CA SER A 39 21.37 13.51 -9.22
C SER A 39 20.95 13.63 -10.69
N GLY A 40 19.96 12.84 -11.13
CA GLY A 40 19.50 12.76 -12.51
C GLY A 40 20.33 11.83 -13.39
N ARG A 41 21.24 11.04 -12.80
CA ARG A 41 22.06 10.05 -13.52
C ARG A 41 21.24 8.79 -13.75
N GLU A 42 21.25 8.28 -14.98
CA GLU A 42 20.63 7.00 -15.31
C GLU A 42 21.36 5.85 -14.62
N LEU A 43 20.59 4.99 -13.95
CA LEU A 43 21.11 3.78 -13.32
C LEU A 43 20.94 2.58 -14.25
N GLY A 44 21.98 1.76 -14.37
CA GLY A 44 21.84 0.44 -14.98
C GLY A 44 21.00 -0.49 -14.09
N GLU A 45 20.46 -1.56 -14.68
CA GLU A 45 19.64 -2.56 -13.96
C GLU A 45 20.35 -3.11 -12.71
N ASN A 46 21.63 -3.46 -12.82
CA ASN A 46 22.41 -3.96 -11.68
C ASN A 46 22.60 -2.89 -10.58
N GLU A 47 22.78 -1.63 -10.95
CA GLU A 47 22.90 -0.54 -9.97
C GLU A 47 21.57 -0.31 -9.26
N TRP A 48 20.46 -0.36 -9.99
CA TRP A 48 19.10 -0.26 -9.43
C TRP A 48 18.77 -1.44 -8.48
N LEU A 49 19.10 -2.67 -8.87
CA LEU A 49 18.90 -3.86 -8.05
C LEU A 49 19.76 -3.87 -6.77
N THR A 50 20.87 -3.14 -6.76
CA THR A 50 21.82 -3.09 -5.64
C THR A 50 21.80 -1.76 -4.88
N LEU A 51 20.76 -0.94 -5.10
CA LEU A 51 20.56 0.29 -4.33
C LEU A 51 20.56 -0.01 -2.83
N PRO A 52 21.26 0.80 -2.01
CA PRO A 52 21.20 0.67 -0.56
C PRO A 52 19.76 0.82 -0.08
N LEU A 53 19.25 -0.23 0.56
CA LEU A 53 17.93 -0.21 1.19
C LEU A 53 18.02 0.64 2.46
N ARG A 54 17.15 1.65 2.58
CA ARG A 54 17.10 2.53 3.75
C ARG A 54 15.96 2.17 4.71
N GLU A 55 15.02 1.35 4.27
CA GLU A 55 13.96 0.79 5.10
C GLU A 55 14.31 -0.58 5.72
N VAL A 56 13.55 -0.94 6.75
CA VAL A 56 13.43 -2.31 7.22
C VAL A 56 12.70 -3.13 6.15
N THR A 57 13.17 -4.35 5.86
CA THR A 57 12.64 -5.21 4.79
C THR A 57 12.15 -6.57 5.26
N ASP A 58 12.43 -6.93 6.52
CA ASP A 58 12.03 -8.18 7.16
C ASP A 58 10.90 -7.99 8.20
N ASP A 59 10.50 -6.76 8.48
CA ASP A 59 9.41 -6.43 9.41
C ASP A 59 8.71 -5.14 9.00
N TRP A 60 7.53 -5.27 8.39
CA TRP A 60 6.73 -4.12 7.98
C TRP A 60 6.24 -3.28 9.16
N THR A 61 6.18 -3.86 10.38
CA THR A 61 5.71 -3.13 11.57
C THR A 61 6.73 -2.12 12.08
N ALA A 62 7.99 -2.24 11.64
CA ALA A 62 9.08 -1.34 11.98
C ALA A 62 9.23 -0.15 11.01
N ILE A 63 8.39 -0.07 9.97
CA ILE A 63 8.42 1.03 9.00
C ILE A 63 7.84 2.29 9.64
N SER A 64 8.60 3.38 9.63
CA SER A 64 8.17 4.67 10.18
C SER A 64 7.18 5.39 9.26
N GLU A 65 6.33 6.24 9.82
CA GLU A 65 5.47 7.17 9.06
C GLU A 65 6.29 8.00 8.06
N GLU A 66 7.44 8.55 8.48
CA GLU A 66 8.32 9.34 7.61
C GLU A 66 8.73 8.55 6.35
N THR A 67 9.01 7.26 6.53
CA THR A 67 9.37 6.36 5.42
C THR A 67 8.20 6.16 4.45
N LEU A 68 6.96 6.18 4.93
CA LEU A 68 5.74 6.01 4.12
C LEU A 68 5.26 7.31 3.47
N CYS A 69 5.44 8.45 4.14
CA CYS A 69 5.04 9.77 3.63
C CYS A 69 5.98 10.31 2.55
N ASP A 70 7.21 9.83 2.49
CA ASP A 70 8.16 10.12 1.40
C ASP A 70 7.83 9.34 0.10
N VAL A 71 6.70 8.60 0.07
CA VAL A 71 6.36 7.65 -0.99
C VAL A 71 5.21 8.18 -1.84
N TRP A 72 5.56 8.91 -2.89
CA TRP A 72 4.67 9.13 -4.03
C TRP A 72 4.54 7.87 -4.92
N SER A 73 5.37 6.86 -4.65
CA SER A 73 5.63 5.70 -5.51
C SER A 73 4.88 4.42 -5.14
N PHE A 74 3.83 4.48 -4.30
CA PHE A 74 2.97 3.32 -4.00
C PHE A 74 2.38 2.68 -5.27
N ALA A 75 2.24 3.48 -6.34
CA ALA A 75 1.83 3.02 -7.65
C ALA A 75 2.81 2.00 -8.30
N HIS A 76 4.10 2.05 -8.00
CA HIS A 76 5.14 1.17 -8.56
C HIS A 76 5.36 -0.11 -7.75
N LEU A 77 4.76 -0.20 -6.57
CA LEU A 77 4.81 -1.40 -5.76
C LEU A 77 3.91 -2.47 -6.39
N VAL A 78 4.55 -3.51 -6.91
CA VAL A 78 3.91 -4.70 -7.46
C VAL A 78 3.91 -5.84 -6.43
N GLU A 79 3.43 -7.02 -6.80
CA GLU A 79 3.02 -8.16 -5.96
C GLU A 79 3.62 -8.22 -4.53
N GLU A 80 4.93 -8.44 -4.41
CA GLU A 80 5.60 -8.61 -3.11
C GLU A 80 5.74 -7.30 -2.33
N GLY A 81 6.14 -6.22 -3.02
CA GLY A 81 6.22 -4.89 -2.41
C GLY A 81 4.85 -4.40 -1.95
N PHE A 82 3.82 -4.55 -2.78
CA PHE A 82 2.46 -4.19 -2.44
C PHE A 82 1.99 -4.93 -1.18
N ARG A 83 2.19 -6.25 -1.12
CA ARG A 83 1.83 -7.05 0.06
C ARG A 83 2.60 -6.62 1.32
N TYR A 84 3.88 -6.23 1.17
CA TYR A 84 4.73 -5.82 2.28
C TYR A 84 4.37 -4.46 2.87
N TYR A 85 4.23 -3.42 2.05
CA TYR A 85 3.98 -2.06 2.55
C TYR A 85 2.50 -1.80 2.89
N LEU A 86 1.56 -2.47 2.23
CA LEU A 86 0.12 -2.27 2.45
C LEU A 86 -0.32 -2.30 3.93
N PRO A 87 0.05 -3.29 4.77
CA PRO A 87 -0.35 -3.30 6.17
C PRO A 87 0.22 -2.12 6.96
N ALA A 88 1.43 -1.66 6.64
CA ALA A 88 2.01 -0.48 7.28
C ALA A 88 1.18 0.76 6.95
N PHE A 89 0.86 1.00 5.67
CA PHE A 89 -0.03 2.11 5.27
C PHE A 89 -1.40 2.04 5.94
N MET A 90 -2.02 0.85 6.02
CA MET A 90 -3.32 0.70 6.67
C MET A 90 -3.27 0.99 8.17
N VAL A 91 -2.27 0.46 8.89
CA VAL A 91 -2.13 0.70 10.34
C VAL A 91 -1.87 2.17 10.63
N HIS A 92 -0.92 2.77 9.91
CA HIS A 92 -0.56 4.17 10.11
C HIS A 92 -1.71 5.13 9.75
N THR A 93 -2.57 4.80 8.77
CA THR A 93 -3.80 5.56 8.49
C THR A 93 -4.77 5.59 9.69
N LEU A 94 -4.68 4.59 10.57
CA LEU A 94 -5.49 4.54 11.79
C LEU A 94 -4.90 5.37 12.93
N GLU A 95 -3.70 5.94 12.79
CA GLU A 95 -3.07 6.79 13.80
C GLU A 95 -3.46 8.27 13.61
N ASP A 96 -3.48 9.04 14.71
CA ASP A 96 -3.86 10.46 14.67
C ASP A 96 -2.83 11.28 13.87
N GLY A 97 -3.30 12.09 12.90
CA GLY A 97 -2.46 13.07 12.21
C GLY A 97 -1.94 12.68 10.83
N TRP A 98 -2.43 11.56 10.27
CA TRP A 98 -2.02 11.08 8.95
C TRP A 98 -2.28 12.08 7.81
N ASN A 99 -1.35 12.15 6.85
CA ASN A 99 -1.44 13.01 5.68
C ASN A 99 -2.57 12.57 4.72
N SER A 100 -3.46 13.50 4.35
CA SER A 100 -4.55 13.27 3.40
C SER A 100 -4.06 12.81 2.02
N GLU A 101 -2.93 13.31 1.52
CA GLU A 101 -2.41 12.93 0.20
C GLU A 101 -1.98 11.45 0.17
N THR A 102 -1.33 10.98 1.24
CA THR A 102 -0.92 9.58 1.39
C THR A 102 -2.15 8.67 1.46
N LEU A 103 -3.21 9.11 2.15
CA LEU A 103 -4.48 8.39 2.22
C LEU A 103 -5.13 8.28 0.84
N SER A 104 -5.29 9.37 0.11
CA SER A 104 -5.89 9.35 -1.23
C SER A 104 -5.09 8.47 -2.19
N SER A 105 -3.76 8.46 -2.08
CA SER A 105 -2.88 7.56 -2.82
C SER A 105 -3.16 6.08 -2.48
N LEU A 106 -3.24 5.73 -1.20
CA LEU A 106 -3.60 4.37 -0.76
C LEU A 106 -4.96 3.95 -1.34
N LEU A 107 -5.97 4.81 -1.22
CA LEU A 107 -7.33 4.54 -1.70
C LEU A 107 -7.40 4.36 -3.21
N LEU A 108 -6.66 5.17 -3.97
CA LEU A 108 -6.55 5.02 -5.42
C LEU A 108 -5.97 3.65 -5.79
N ASN A 109 -4.99 3.17 -5.04
CA ASN A 109 -4.34 1.87 -5.27
C ASN A 109 -5.12 0.67 -4.73
N LEU A 110 -6.08 0.91 -3.84
CA LEU A 110 -7.08 -0.05 -3.39
C LEU A 110 -8.37 -0.01 -4.23
N TYR A 111 -8.48 0.87 -5.23
CA TYR A 111 -9.64 0.95 -6.11
C TYR A 111 -9.38 0.27 -7.47
N PRO A 112 -9.69 -1.04 -7.63
CA PRO A 112 -9.59 -1.70 -8.91
C PRO A 112 -10.70 -1.22 -9.85
N LYS A 113 -10.33 -0.38 -10.82
CA LYS A 113 -11.23 0.07 -11.88
C LYS A 113 -11.51 -1.08 -12.84
N LYS A 114 -12.77 -1.25 -13.22
CA LYS A 114 -13.19 -2.22 -14.26
C LYS A 114 -12.92 -1.66 -15.66
N ASP A 115 -11.66 -1.30 -15.91
CA ASP A 115 -11.14 -0.77 -17.17
C ASP A 115 -9.79 -1.43 -17.51
N GLN A 116 -9.01 -0.81 -18.40
CA GLN A 116 -7.69 -1.29 -18.83
C GLN A 116 -6.66 -1.45 -17.68
N THR A 117 -6.91 -0.90 -16.50
CA THR A 117 -6.05 -1.01 -15.31
C THR A 117 -6.44 -2.16 -14.37
N TRP A 118 -7.51 -2.91 -14.69
CA TRP A 118 -7.99 -4.03 -13.88
C TRP A 118 -6.90 -5.08 -13.66
N GLU A 119 -6.27 -5.55 -14.74
CA GLU A 119 -5.24 -6.59 -14.70
C GLU A 119 -4.06 -6.17 -13.83
N TYR A 120 -3.65 -4.90 -13.91
CA TYR A 120 -2.59 -4.34 -13.08
C TYR A 120 -2.95 -4.38 -11.59
N SER A 121 -4.19 -4.02 -11.24
CA SER A 121 -4.66 -4.08 -9.86
C SER A 121 -4.73 -5.52 -9.34
N MET A 122 -5.21 -6.46 -10.17
CA MET A 122 -5.26 -7.88 -9.81
C MET A 122 -3.88 -8.50 -9.64
N LEU A 123 -2.89 -8.06 -10.44
CA LEU A 123 -1.50 -8.48 -10.30
C LEU A 123 -0.99 -8.12 -8.91
N ARG A 124 -1.13 -6.86 -8.47
CA ARG A 124 -0.71 -6.42 -7.14
C ARG A 124 -1.38 -7.19 -6.02
N TYR A 125 -2.65 -7.54 -6.20
CA TYR A 125 -3.39 -8.29 -5.19
C TYR A 125 -3.10 -9.79 -5.24
N SER A 126 -2.40 -10.31 -6.26
CA SER A 126 -2.29 -11.75 -6.52
C SER A 126 -1.67 -12.56 -5.37
N LEU A 127 -0.77 -11.95 -4.60
CA LEU A 127 -0.11 -12.59 -3.45
C LEU A 127 -0.84 -12.43 -2.12
N LEU A 128 -1.96 -11.69 -2.11
CA LEU A 128 -2.80 -11.57 -0.92
C LEU A 128 -3.60 -12.85 -0.73
N ASP A 129 -3.45 -13.46 0.44
CA ASP A 129 -4.31 -14.58 0.83
C ASP A 129 -5.71 -14.11 1.26
N HIS A 130 -6.59 -15.05 1.59
CA HIS A 130 -7.96 -14.73 1.99
C HIS A 130 -8.02 -13.85 3.25
N LEU A 131 -7.15 -14.09 4.24
CA LEU A 131 -7.16 -13.34 5.50
C LEU A 131 -6.67 -11.90 5.29
N GLN A 132 -5.63 -11.73 4.47
CA GLN A 132 -5.10 -10.43 4.07
C GLN A 132 -6.14 -9.62 3.29
N ARG A 133 -6.83 -10.25 2.33
CA ARG A 133 -7.91 -9.59 1.58
C ARG A 133 -9.08 -9.18 2.46
N SER A 134 -9.46 -10.05 3.40
CA SER A 134 -10.50 -9.72 4.38
C SER A 134 -10.09 -8.55 5.26
N ALA A 135 -8.84 -8.50 5.73
CA ALA A 135 -8.33 -7.35 6.49
C ALA A 135 -8.40 -6.04 5.70
N VAL A 136 -8.05 -6.04 4.41
CA VAL A 136 -8.16 -4.87 3.53
C VAL A 136 -9.63 -4.46 3.31
N ALA A 137 -10.53 -5.42 3.09
CA ALA A 137 -11.95 -5.15 2.93
C ALA A 137 -12.57 -4.54 4.20
N GLN A 138 -12.22 -5.09 5.36
CA GLN A 138 -12.63 -4.60 6.67
C GLN A 138 -12.07 -3.21 6.97
N PHE A 139 -10.83 -2.92 6.54
CA PHE A 139 -10.25 -1.57 6.61
C PHE A 139 -11.04 -0.57 5.77
N LEU A 140 -11.32 -0.87 4.50
CA LEU A 140 -12.09 0.01 3.63
C LEU A 140 -13.53 0.24 4.14
N LEU A 141 -14.16 -0.78 4.72
CA LEU A 141 -15.49 -0.66 5.32
C LEU A 141 -15.49 0.23 6.57
N PHE A 142 -14.43 0.17 7.37
CA PHE A 142 -14.29 0.93 8.62
C PHE A 142 -13.99 2.42 8.39
N LEU A 143 -13.18 2.72 7.37
CA LEU A 143 -12.56 4.02 7.15
C LEU A 143 -13.54 5.23 7.16
N PRO A 144 -14.69 5.21 6.46
CA PRO A 144 -15.58 6.36 6.40
C PRO A 144 -16.27 6.70 7.74
N GLY A 145 -16.33 5.74 8.66
CA GLY A 145 -16.85 5.95 10.02
C GLY A 145 -15.80 6.40 11.02
N PHE A 146 -14.52 6.34 10.64
CA PHE A 146 -13.37 6.63 11.51
C PHE A 146 -12.76 7.99 11.21
N ILE A 147 -12.58 8.32 9.93
CA ILE A 147 -12.02 9.59 9.48
C ILE A 147 -13.00 10.33 8.55
N ASN A 148 -12.93 11.67 8.57
CA ASN A 148 -13.73 12.50 7.69
C ASN A 148 -13.09 12.55 6.29
N LEU A 149 -13.53 11.65 5.41
CA LEU A 149 -13.11 11.61 4.02
C LEU A 149 -13.74 12.76 3.22
N ASP A 150 -13.00 13.30 2.26
CA ASP A 150 -13.62 14.17 1.25
C ASP A 150 -14.51 13.36 0.29
N SER A 151 -15.23 14.06 -0.60
CA SER A 151 -16.16 13.41 -1.53
C SER A 151 -15.50 12.47 -2.54
N GLU A 152 -14.24 12.73 -2.91
CA GLU A 152 -13.51 11.93 -3.87
C GLU A 152 -13.06 10.61 -3.22
N ASP A 153 -12.46 10.70 -2.03
CA ASP A 153 -12.03 9.54 -1.25
C ASP A 153 -13.21 8.66 -0.82
N HIS A 154 -14.34 9.26 -0.42
CA HIS A 154 -15.59 8.53 -0.15
C HIS A 154 -16.01 7.70 -1.38
N THR A 155 -15.95 8.31 -2.55
CA THR A 155 -16.30 7.67 -3.81
C THR A 155 -15.32 6.54 -4.15
N LEU A 156 -14.02 6.72 -3.89
CA LEU A 156 -13.02 5.67 -4.09
C LEU A 156 -13.32 4.45 -3.23
N VAL A 157 -13.59 4.64 -1.93
CA VAL A 157 -13.92 3.55 -0.99
C VAL A 157 -15.17 2.78 -1.44
N GLU A 158 -16.27 3.48 -1.72
CA GLU A 158 -17.52 2.83 -2.15
C GLU A 158 -17.34 1.99 -3.42
N ARG A 159 -16.58 2.53 -4.38
CA ARG A 159 -16.33 1.85 -5.65
C ARG A 159 -15.34 0.69 -5.49
N ALA A 160 -14.32 0.83 -4.65
CA ALA A 160 -13.38 -0.23 -4.32
C ALA A 160 -14.10 -1.44 -3.71
N LEU A 161 -14.94 -1.19 -2.69
CA LEU A 161 -15.79 -2.21 -2.06
C LEU A 161 -16.66 -2.92 -3.10
N ARG A 162 -17.46 -2.15 -3.86
CA ARG A 162 -18.38 -2.69 -4.86
C ARG A 162 -17.68 -3.47 -5.98
N ASN A 163 -16.49 -3.04 -6.39
CA ASN A 163 -15.82 -3.65 -7.54
C ASN A 163 -15.11 -4.96 -7.20
N TYR A 164 -14.65 -5.12 -5.96
CA TYR A 164 -13.78 -6.24 -5.58
C TYR A 164 -13.82 -6.62 -4.10
N TRP A 165 -13.69 -5.64 -3.20
CA TRP A 165 -13.38 -5.97 -1.80
C TRP A 165 -14.58 -6.52 -1.00
N SER A 166 -15.82 -6.23 -1.42
CA SER A 166 -17.01 -6.76 -0.76
C SER A 166 -17.14 -8.29 -0.81
N ASP A 167 -16.43 -8.96 -1.72
CA ASP A 167 -16.40 -10.43 -1.78
C ASP A 167 -15.62 -11.07 -0.61
N TYR A 168 -14.91 -10.25 0.19
CA TYR A 168 -14.06 -10.69 1.31
C TYR A 168 -14.52 -10.16 2.68
N LEU A 169 -15.74 -9.62 2.75
CA LEU A 169 -16.37 -9.15 4.00
C LEU A 169 -17.02 -10.28 4.81
#